data_AF-A0A650MD59-F1
#
_entry.id   AF-A0A650MD59-F1
#
_cell.length_a   1.000
_cell.length_b   1.000
_cell.length_c   1.000
_cell.angle_alpha   90.00
_cell.angle_beta   90.00
_cell.angle_gamma   90.00
#
_symmetry.space_group_name_H-M   'P 1'
#
loop_
_entity.id
_entity.type
_entity.pdbx_description
1 polymer ?
#
loop_
_entity_poly.entity_id
_entity_poly.type
_entity_poly.pdbx_seq_one_letter_code
_entity_poly.pdbx_strand_id
1 'polypeptide(L)'
;MIICLCIGTTEGSHDGNNLISRYITSIATIRGLVIVAGVENEGSSAGHVSGNINDIEEVKKIELKVSKDMKNFSFNIWVQKPNRITVSIISPNGEDSKFINPSINNINIIKSKK
;
A
#
# COMPACT_ATOMS: atom_id res chain seq x y z
N MET A 1 3.06 -13.66 -30.94
CA MET A 1 4.09 -12.88 -30.21
C MET A 1 3.84 -13.03 -28.72
N ILE A 2 4.89 -13.20 -27.91
CA ILE A 2 4.77 -13.35 -26.46
C ILE A 2 5.63 -12.28 -25.80
N ILE A 3 5.06 -11.56 -24.84
CA ILE A 3 5.75 -10.58 -24.00
C ILE A 3 5.83 -11.17 -22.59
N CYS A 4 7.06 -11.34 -22.10
CA CYS A 4 7.30 -11.79 -20.73
C CYS A 4 7.65 -10.57 -19.86
N LEU A 5 6.86 -10.35 -18.81
CA LEU A 5 7.07 -9.33 -17.79
C LEU A 5 7.69 -10.00 -16.55
N CYS A 6 9.01 -9.93 -16.43
CA CYS A 6 9.77 -10.46 -15.30
C CYS A 6 10.05 -9.38 -14.23
N ILE A 7 9.15 -8.42 -14.10
CA ILE A 7 9.24 -7.33 -13.12
C ILE A 7 7.86 -7.08 -12.52
N GLY A 8 7.86 -6.64 -11.27
CA GLY A 8 6.66 -6.25 -10.55
C GLY A 8 6.95 -5.19 -9.51
N THR A 9 5.91 -4.74 -8.84
CA THR A 9 5.99 -3.76 -7.75
C THR A 9 4.89 -4.00 -6.74
N THR A 10 5.18 -3.71 -5.47
CA THR A 10 4.17 -3.65 -4.40
C THR A 10 3.43 -2.31 -4.37
N GLU A 11 3.87 -1.33 -5.17
CA GLU A 11 3.27 -0.01 -5.23
C GLU A 11 1.94 -0.03 -5.99
N GLY A 12 0.87 0.27 -5.27
CA GLY A 12 -0.48 0.34 -5.81
C GLY A 12 -1.49 -0.41 -4.97
N SER A 13 -2.77 -0.29 -5.35
CA SER A 13 -3.93 -0.90 -4.69
C SER A 13 -4.08 -2.39 -4.98
N HIS A 14 -3.33 -2.94 -5.95
CA HIS A 14 -3.46 -4.32 -6.44
C HIS A 14 -4.88 -4.71 -6.92
N ASP A 15 -5.71 -3.72 -7.24
CA ASP A 15 -7.10 -3.92 -7.69
C ASP A 15 -7.27 -3.91 -9.23
N GLY A 16 -6.15 -3.81 -9.96
CA GLY A 16 -6.13 -3.76 -11.43
C GLY A 16 -6.56 -2.42 -12.04
N ASN A 17 -6.93 -1.41 -11.24
CA ASN A 17 -7.45 -0.14 -11.73
C ASN A 17 -6.40 0.94 -11.95
N ASN A 18 -5.15 0.70 -11.54
CA ASN A 18 -4.05 1.63 -11.77
C ASN A 18 -3.73 1.76 -13.28
N LEU A 19 -3.02 2.83 -13.65
CA LEU A 19 -2.70 3.15 -15.05
C LEU A 19 -1.96 2.01 -15.77
N ILE A 20 -0.99 1.39 -15.09
CA ILE A 20 -0.14 0.34 -15.66
C ILE A 20 -0.95 -0.94 -15.90
N SER A 21 -1.73 -1.38 -14.91
CA SER A 21 -2.61 -2.54 -15.03
C SER A 21 -3.61 -2.37 -16.17
N ARG A 22 -4.22 -1.18 -16.30
CA ARG A 22 -5.14 -0.87 -17.42
C ARG A 22 -4.43 -0.85 -18.77
N TYR A 23 -3.22 -0.30 -18.82
CA TYR A 23 -2.42 -0.26 -20.04
C TYR A 23 -2.02 -1.67 -20.50
N ILE A 24 -1.49 -2.50 -19.61
CA ILE A 24 -1.17 -3.90 -19.88
C ILE A 24 -2.41 -4.65 -20.34
N THR A 25 -3.55 -4.47 -19.65
CA THR A 25 -4.83 -5.06 -20.05
C THR A 25 -5.23 -4.64 -21.47
N SER A 26 -5.04 -3.36 -21.82
CA SER A 26 -5.36 -2.88 -23.17
C SER A 26 -4.49 -3.54 -24.24
N ILE A 27 -3.19 -3.70 -24.01
CA ILE A 27 -2.28 -4.39 -24.95
C ILE A 27 -2.62 -5.87 -25.07
N ALA A 28 -3.01 -6.52 -23.96
CA ALA A 28 -3.40 -7.93 -23.95
C ALA A 28 -4.63 -8.24 -24.83
N THR A 29 -5.39 -7.22 -25.24
CA THR A 29 -6.52 -7.40 -26.18
C THR A 29 -6.11 -7.57 -27.64
N ILE A 30 -4.83 -7.32 -27.98
CA ILE A 30 -4.33 -7.44 -29.35
C ILE A 30 -4.29 -8.92 -29.77
N ARG A 31 -4.98 -9.25 -30.87
CA ARG A 31 -5.01 -10.62 -31.40
C ARG A 31 -3.60 -11.12 -31.73
N GLY A 32 -3.26 -12.31 -31.22
CA GLY A 32 -1.96 -12.95 -31.48
C GLY A 32 -0.81 -12.47 -30.56
N LEU A 33 -1.13 -11.61 -29.58
CA LEU A 33 -0.23 -11.18 -28.51
C LEU A 33 -0.63 -11.88 -27.20
N VAL A 34 0.37 -12.39 -26.47
CA VAL A 34 0.18 -12.96 -25.13
C VAL A 34 1.12 -12.24 -24.16
N ILE A 35 0.59 -11.84 -23.01
CA ILE A 35 1.38 -11.30 -21.89
C ILE A 35 1.50 -12.39 -20.83
N VAL A 36 2.73 -12.66 -20.40
CA VAL A 36 3.06 -13.58 -19.30
C VAL A 36 3.74 -12.75 -18.22
N ALA A 37 3.25 -12.81 -16.99
CA ALA A 37 3.83 -12.11 -15.85
C ALA A 37 3.96 -13.06 -14.66
N GLY A 38 5.02 -12.88 -13.86
CA GLY A 38 5.19 -13.58 -12.59
C GLY A 38 4.34 -12.98 -11.47
N VAL A 39 4.20 -13.73 -10.37
CA VAL A 39 3.57 -13.24 -9.11
C VAL A 39 4.59 -12.65 -8.13
N GLU A 40 5.87 -12.60 -8.53
CA GLU A 40 7.01 -12.11 -7.74
C GLU A 40 7.25 -12.90 -6.42
N ASN A 41 8.18 -12.43 -5.58
CA ASN A 41 8.73 -13.17 -4.43
C ASN A 41 8.38 -12.56 -3.06
N GLU A 42 7.44 -11.62 -3.00
CA GLU A 42 7.08 -10.91 -1.75
C GLU A 42 6.14 -11.72 -0.83
N GLY A 43 5.73 -12.92 -1.23
CA GLY A 43 4.76 -13.73 -0.47
C GLY A 43 5.19 -14.11 0.95
N SER A 44 6.50 -14.07 1.25
CA SER A 44 7.05 -14.36 2.58
C SER A 44 7.89 -13.20 3.17
N SER A 45 7.88 -12.03 2.54
CA SER A 45 8.71 -10.88 2.97
C SER A 45 8.14 -10.12 4.17
N ALA A 46 6.91 -10.46 4.60
CA ALA A 46 6.15 -9.73 5.61
C ALA A 46 5.91 -8.24 5.28
N GLY A 47 5.89 -7.88 3.99
CA GLY A 47 5.62 -6.52 3.52
C GLY A 47 4.13 -6.14 3.40
N HIS A 48 3.21 -7.06 3.67
CA HIS A 48 1.77 -6.84 3.50
C HIS A 48 0.97 -7.33 4.71
N VAL A 49 -0.03 -6.55 5.11
CA VAL A 49 -1.03 -6.90 6.13
C VAL A 49 -2.41 -6.45 5.67
N SER A 50 -3.42 -7.24 5.98
CA SER A 50 -4.82 -6.93 5.70
C SER A 50 -5.69 -7.23 6.91
N GLY A 51 -6.86 -6.61 6.96
CA GLY A 51 -7.82 -6.84 8.04
C GLY A 51 -9.07 -6.00 7.86
N ASN A 52 -10.09 -6.31 8.66
CA ASN A 52 -11.37 -5.62 8.68
C ASN A 52 -11.53 -4.89 10.00
N ILE A 53 -12.11 -3.69 10.00
CA ILE A 53 -12.54 -2.96 11.20
C ILE A 53 -14.07 -2.98 11.12
N ASN A 54 -14.72 -3.61 12.09
CA ASN A 54 -16.15 -3.90 12.04
C ASN A 54 -16.99 -2.83 12.74
N ASP A 55 -16.41 -2.13 13.71
CA ASP A 55 -17.09 -1.08 14.49
C ASP A 55 -16.41 0.29 14.34
N ILE A 56 -17.19 1.36 14.48
CA ILE A 56 -16.74 2.75 14.27
C ILE A 56 -15.65 3.15 15.30
N GLU A 57 -15.70 2.59 16.50
CA GLU A 57 -14.76 2.87 17.59
C GLU A 57 -13.67 1.79 17.73
N GLU A 58 -13.68 0.77 16.87
CA GLU A 58 -12.67 -0.29 16.91
C GLU A 58 -11.31 0.25 16.42
N VAL A 59 -10.29 0.11 17.27
CA VAL A 59 -8.91 0.47 16.95
C VAL A 59 -8.08 -0.79 16.79
N LYS A 60 -7.61 -1.05 15.56
CA LYS A 60 -6.63 -2.10 15.28
C LYS A 60 -5.21 -1.56 15.32
N LYS A 61 -4.37 -2.18 16.13
CA LYS A 61 -2.94 -1.89 16.20
C LYS A 61 -2.20 -2.83 15.24
N ILE A 62 -1.34 -2.24 14.42
CA ILE A 62 -0.46 -2.96 13.49
C ILE A 62 0.97 -2.58 13.88
N GLU A 63 1.78 -3.57 14.22
CA GLU A 63 3.18 -3.36 14.56
C GLU A 63 4.04 -3.38 13.30
N LEU A 64 4.96 -2.41 13.22
CA LEU A 64 5.90 -2.29 12.12
C LEU A 64 7.32 -2.36 12.69
N LYS A 65 8.11 -3.30 12.17
CA LYS A 65 9.53 -3.41 12.51
C LYS A 65 10.36 -2.74 11.42
N VAL A 66 10.88 -1.56 11.72
CA VAL A 66 11.72 -0.78 10.79
C VAL A 66 13.19 -0.86 11.21
N SER A 67 14.08 -1.10 10.27
CA SER A 67 15.53 -1.13 10.54
C SER A 67 16.05 0.26 10.90
N LYS A 68 16.97 0.35 11.87
CA LYS A 68 17.59 1.62 12.28
C LYS A 68 18.40 2.27 11.16
N ASP A 69 18.91 1.48 10.21
CA ASP A 69 19.71 1.97 9.08
C ASP A 69 18.85 2.52 7.94
N MET A 70 17.52 2.32 7.99
CA MET A 70 16.60 2.79 6.99
C MET A 70 16.37 4.30 7.13
N LYS A 71 16.93 5.07 6.18
CA LYS A 71 16.81 6.54 6.18
C LYS A 71 15.39 7.04 5.95
N ASN A 72 14.66 6.37 5.07
CA ASN A 72 13.29 6.69 4.71
C ASN A 72 12.49 5.39 4.63
N PHE A 73 11.28 5.41 5.17
CA PHE A 73 10.33 4.30 5.11
C PHE A 73 8.98 4.84 4.64
N SER A 74 8.37 4.14 3.69
CA SER A 74 7.06 4.48 3.14
C SER A 74 6.20 3.23 3.08
N PHE A 75 4.90 3.40 3.30
CA PHE A 75 3.89 2.37 3.13
C PHE A 75 2.58 3.01 2.69
N ASN A 76 1.73 2.21 2.06
CA ASN A 76 0.41 2.63 1.61
C ASN A 76 -0.66 1.90 2.42
N ILE A 77 -1.72 2.61 2.79
CA ILE A 77 -2.93 2.00 3.36
C ILE A 77 -4.06 2.18 2.36
N TRP A 78 -4.70 1.07 1.97
CA TRP A 78 -5.84 1.07 1.07
C TRP A 78 -7.12 0.78 1.84
N VAL A 79 -8.12 1.63 1.67
CA VAL A 79 -9.43 1.48 2.30
C VAL A 79 -10.49 1.38 1.22
N GLN A 80 -11.36 0.38 1.33
CA GLN A 80 -12.45 0.20 0.40
C GLN A 80 -13.49 1.30 0.58
N LYS A 81 -13.76 2.06 -0.49
CA LYS A 81 -14.82 3.09 -0.49
C LYS A 81 -16.19 2.42 -0.26
N PRO A 82 -17.13 3.07 0.45
CA PRO A 82 -17.10 4.45 0.96
C PRO A 82 -16.46 4.61 2.35
N ASN A 83 -15.85 3.55 2.89
CA ASN A 83 -15.33 3.56 4.26
C ASN A 83 -14.21 4.58 4.44
N ARG A 84 -14.07 5.07 5.66
CA ARG A 84 -13.04 6.02 6.08
C ARG A 84 -12.42 5.52 7.37
N ILE A 85 -11.10 5.63 7.46
CA ILE A 85 -10.36 5.35 8.69
C ILE A 85 -9.51 6.56 9.04
N THR A 86 -9.25 6.73 10.33
CA THR A 86 -8.21 7.62 10.84
C THR A 86 -7.00 6.78 11.20
N VAL A 87 -5.80 7.37 11.12
CA VAL A 87 -4.55 6.66 11.41
C VAL A 87 -3.78 7.45 12.46
N SER A 88 -3.25 6.77 13.48
CA SER A 88 -2.23 7.30 14.37
C SER A 88 -0.95 6.49 14.21
N ILE A 89 0.18 7.17 14.27
CA ILE A 89 1.52 6.57 14.21
C ILE A 89 2.17 6.81 15.56
N ILE A 90 2.60 5.70 16.19
CA ILE A 90 3.31 5.72 17.46
C ILE A 90 4.78 5.41 17.18
N SER A 91 5.68 6.31 17.60
CA SER A 91 7.11 6.11 17.45
C SER A 91 7.63 5.03 18.41
N PRO A 92 8.81 4.43 18.16
CA PRO A 92 9.41 3.48 19.09
C PRO A 92 9.66 4.05 20.50
N ASN A 93 9.71 5.38 20.65
CA ASN A 93 9.87 6.07 21.93
C ASN A 93 8.53 6.41 22.60
N GLY A 94 7.40 6.04 22.01
CA GLY A 94 6.05 6.27 22.55
C GLY A 94 5.42 7.61 22.16
N GLU A 95 6.02 8.38 21.25
CA GLU A 95 5.40 9.61 20.75
C GLU A 95 4.26 9.29 19.78
N ASP A 96 3.10 9.91 19.97
CA ASP A 96 1.91 9.71 19.15
C ASP A 96 1.70 10.89 18.19
N SER A 97 1.51 10.61 16.90
CA SER A 97 1.19 11.61 15.88
C SER A 97 -0.17 12.29 16.05
N LYS A 98 -1.01 11.78 16.97
CA LYS A 98 -2.47 11.93 17.03
C LYS A 98 -3.15 11.35 15.80
N PHE A 99 -4.48 11.24 15.86
CA PHE A 99 -5.28 10.78 14.74
C PHE A 99 -5.20 11.75 13.56
N ILE A 100 -4.75 11.20 12.44
CA ILE A 100 -4.71 11.84 11.14
C ILE A 100 -6.03 11.50 10.44
N ASN A 101 -6.82 12.53 10.16
CA ASN A 101 -8.08 12.38 9.44
C ASN A 101 -7.83 12.17 7.94
N PRO A 102 -8.64 11.33 7.28
CA PRO A 102 -8.55 11.14 5.84
C PRO A 102 -8.91 12.44 5.12
N SER A 103 -8.04 12.89 4.22
CA SER A 103 -8.24 14.09 3.40
C SER A 103 -7.80 13.81 1.96
N ILE A 104 -8.42 14.48 1.01
CA ILE A 104 -8.16 14.29 -0.43
C ILE A 104 -7.08 15.30 -0.86
N ASN A 105 -6.10 14.85 -1.64
CA ASN A 105 -5.02 15.68 -2.19
C ASN A 105 -4.29 16.54 -1.15
N ASN A 106 -4.10 16.00 0.05
CA ASN A 106 -3.48 16.72 1.14
C ASN A 106 -2.21 16.02 1.61
N ILE A 107 -1.18 16.80 1.94
CA ILE A 107 0.09 16.32 2.48
C ILE A 107 0.23 16.90 3.88
N ASN A 108 0.16 16.05 4.89
CA ASN A 108 0.38 16.43 6.28
C ASN A 108 1.81 16.08 6.69
N ILE A 109 2.62 17.09 7.01
CA ILE A 109 3.97 16.89 7.54
C ILE A 109 3.88 16.89 9.07
N ILE A 110 4.15 15.75 9.68
CA ILE A 110 4.15 15.60 11.14
C ILE A 110 5.60 15.52 11.60
N LYS A 111 5.98 16.45 12.48
CA LYS A 111 7.31 16.46 13.09
C LYS A 111 7.22 15.88 14.50
N SER A 112 8.11 14.95 14.81
CA SER A 112 8.37 14.51 16.17
C SER A 112 8.81 15.70 17.02
N LYS A 113 8.29 15.78 18.25
CA LYS A 113 8.69 16.81 19.22
C LYS A 113 9.99 16.37 19.89
N LYS A 114 11.10 16.55 19.19
CA LYS A 114 12.41 16.59 19.83
C LYS A 114 12.64 17.95 20.49
#